data_AF-A0A6G3DFP2-F1
#
_entry.id   AF-A0A6G3DFP2-F1
#
_cell.length_a   1.000
_cell.length_b   1.000
_cell.length_c   1.000
_cell.angle_alpha   90.00
_cell.angle_beta   90.00
_cell.angle_gamma   90.00
#
_symmetry.space_group_name_H-M   'P 1'
#
loop_
_entity.id
_entity.type
_entity.pdbx_description
1 polymer ?
#
loop_
_entity_poly.entity_id
_entity_poly.type
_entity_poly.pdbx_seq_one_letter_code
_entity_poly.pdbx_strand_id
1 'polypeptide(L)'
;FGISGTNAHVIVEQFVEEEGVASEAAIDLPVVPWVLSGKSAEALRGQAARLLAHIRKAPGTQPVDVGFSLATSRAVLEHRAVVL
;
A
#
# COMPACT_ATOMS: atom_id res chain seq x y z
N PHE A 1 -17.02 26.26 8.07
CA PHE A 1 -16.85 27.35 9.04
C PHE A 1 -17.55 26.93 10.33
N GLY A 2 -16.84 26.89 11.46
CA GLY A 2 -17.34 26.28 12.69
C GLY A 2 -18.55 27.03 13.26
N ILE A 3 -19.49 26.29 13.86
CA ILE A 3 -20.71 26.87 14.46
C ILE A 3 -20.41 27.88 15.59
N SER A 4 -19.24 27.78 16.22
CA SER A 4 -18.73 28.71 17.24
C SER A 4 -18.07 29.97 16.66
N GLY A 5 -17.90 30.06 15.34
CA GLY A 5 -17.12 31.12 14.68
C GLY A 5 -15.62 30.82 14.54
N THR A 6 -15.12 29.69 15.07
CA THR A 6 -13.72 29.28 14.89
C THR A 6 -13.52 28.61 13.53
N ASN A 7 -12.56 29.10 12.75
CA ASN A 7 -12.27 28.61 11.41
C ASN A 7 -10.78 28.30 11.26
N ALA A 8 -10.48 27.27 10.49
CA ALA A 8 -9.13 26.94 10.05
C ALA A 8 -9.13 26.86 8.53
N HIS A 9 -8.05 27.36 7.92
CA HIS A 9 -7.75 27.17 6.51
C HIS A 9 -6.43 26.43 6.38
N VAL A 10 -6.37 25.49 5.45
CA VAL A 10 -5.17 24.72 5.12
C VAL A 10 -4.87 24.96 3.65
N ILE A 11 -3.62 25.33 3.37
CA ILE A 11 -3.08 25.37 2.01
C ILE A 11 -2.31 24.07 1.83
N VAL A 12 -2.62 23.33 0.76
CA VAL A 12 -1.91 22.10 0.38
C VAL A 12 -1.25 22.36 -0.96
N GLU A 13 0.04 22.13 -1.03
CA GLU A 13 0.84 22.27 -2.25
C GLU A 13 1.26 20.88 -2.75
N GLN A 14 1.53 20.78 -4.06
CA GLN A 14 2.01 19.55 -4.66
C GLN A 14 3.45 19.27 -4.22
N PHE A 15 3.74 18.04 -3.82
CA PHE A 15 5.11 17.58 -3.70
C PHE A 15 5.70 17.37 -5.09
N VAL A 16 6.87 17.96 -5.35
CA VAL A 16 7.68 17.72 -6.54
C VAL A 16 8.88 16.90 -6.09
N GLU A 17 9.02 15.70 -6.64
CA GLU A 17 10.15 14.84 -6.37
C GLU A 17 11.39 15.44 -7.04
N GLU A 18 12.42 15.78 -6.26
CA GLU A 18 13.74 16.10 -6.81
C GLU A 18 14.32 14.82 -7.41
N GLU A 19 14.98 14.91 -8.57
CA GLU A 19 15.60 13.76 -9.25
C GLU A 19 16.69 13.14 -8.34
N GLY A 20 16.25 12.23 -7.48
CA GLY A 20 17.08 11.48 -6.55
C GLY A 20 17.83 10.37 -7.27
N VAL A 21 19.08 10.18 -6.82
CA VAL A 21 20.05 9.17 -7.28
C VAL A 21 19.36 7.85 -7.62
N ALA A 22 19.70 7.30 -8.80
CA ALA A 22 19.14 6.05 -9.32
C ALA A 22 19.02 5.00 -8.20
N SER A 23 17.79 4.52 -8.01
CA SER A 23 17.47 3.41 -7.13
C SER A 23 18.45 2.25 -7.42
N GLU A 24 19.04 1.70 -6.36
CA GLU A 24 19.87 0.49 -6.43
C GLU A 24 19.16 -0.56 -7.30
N ALA A 25 19.91 -1.23 -8.18
CA ALA A 25 19.36 -2.13 -9.19
C ALA A 25 18.29 -3.05 -8.57
N ALA A 26 17.07 -3.02 -9.14
CA ALA A 26 15.93 -3.77 -8.64
C ALA A 26 16.34 -5.24 -8.43
N ILE A 27 16.22 -5.72 -7.20
CA ILE A 27 16.49 -7.11 -6.88
C ILE A 27 15.37 -7.95 -7.50
N ASP A 28 15.67 -8.59 -8.62
CA ASP A 28 14.73 -9.47 -9.31
C ASP A 28 14.70 -10.83 -8.60
N LEU A 29 13.70 -11.00 -7.75
CA LEU A 29 13.48 -12.25 -7.03
C LEU A 29 12.56 -13.15 -7.86
N PRO A 30 12.86 -14.46 -7.98
CA PRO A 30 12.05 -15.38 -8.77
C PRO A 30 10.62 -15.52 -8.24
N VAL A 31 10.41 -15.25 -6.94
CA VAL A 31 9.12 -15.26 -6.26
C VAL A 31 9.13 -14.17 -5.18
N VAL A 32 8.07 -13.36 -5.11
CA VAL A 32 7.90 -12.33 -4.07
C VAL A 32 6.65 -12.66 -3.25
N PRO A 33 6.79 -13.08 -1.98
CA PRO A 33 5.64 -13.37 -1.13
C PRO A 33 4.82 -12.12 -0.82
N TRP A 34 3.53 -12.16 -1.08
CA TRP A 34 2.59 -11.12 -0.68
C TRP A 34 1.76 -11.60 0.50
N VAL A 35 2.05 -11.02 1.66
CA VAL A 35 1.36 -11.32 2.91
C VAL A 35 0.08 -10.50 3.04
N LEU A 36 -1.04 -11.16 3.34
CA LEU A 36 -2.31 -10.51 3.63
C LEU A 36 -2.85 -10.95 4.98
N SER A 37 -3.52 -10.05 5.68
CA SER A 37 -4.21 -10.39 6.92
C SER A 37 -5.53 -9.66 7.12
N GLY A 38 -6.44 -10.23 7.90
CA GLY A 38 -7.76 -9.68 8.24
C GLY A 38 -8.23 -10.09 9.64
N LYS A 39 -9.17 -9.32 10.22
CA LYS A 39 -9.80 -9.65 11.52
C LYS A 39 -10.82 -10.80 11.43
N SER A 40 -11.17 -11.21 10.21
CA SER A 40 -12.05 -12.33 9.92
C SER A 40 -11.68 -12.91 8.55
N ALA A 41 -12.16 -14.12 8.24
CA ALA A 41 -11.97 -14.73 6.92
C ALA A 41 -12.60 -13.89 5.79
N GLU A 42 -13.73 -13.23 6.05
CA GLU A 42 -14.36 -12.32 5.10
C GLU A 42 -13.52 -11.05 4.90
N ALA A 43 -13.00 -10.47 5.97
CA ALA A 43 -12.12 -9.30 5.89
C ALA A 43 -10.84 -9.60 5.10
N LEU A 44 -10.26 -10.80 5.27
CA LEU A 44 -9.10 -11.24 4.49
C LEU A 44 -9.41 -11.31 2.98
N ARG A 45 -10.56 -11.89 2.60
CA ARG A 45 -11.02 -11.89 1.20
C ARG A 45 -11.25 -10.46 0.67
N GLY A 46 -11.80 -9.59 1.51
CA GLY A 46 -11.96 -8.17 1.18
C GLY A 46 -10.63 -7.46 0.93
N GLN A 47 -9.58 -7.75 1.72
CA GLN A 47 -8.24 -7.22 1.49
C GLN A 47 -7.66 -7.71 0.15
N ALA A 48 -7.78 -9.01 -0.14
CA ALA A 48 -7.32 -9.58 -1.41
C ALA A 48 -8.02 -8.94 -2.63
N ALA A 49 -9.34 -8.76 -2.56
CA ALA A 49 -10.10 -8.11 -3.64
C ALA A 49 -9.68 -6.65 -3.85
N ARG A 50 -9.44 -5.90 -2.76
CA ARG A 50 -8.96 -4.51 -2.83
C ARG A 50 -7.55 -4.41 -3.42
N LEU A 51 -6.66 -5.31 -3.01
CA LEU A 51 -5.29 -5.37 -3.55
C LEU A 51 -5.32 -5.64 -5.06
N LEU A 52 -6.10 -6.63 -5.50
CA LEU A 52 -6.27 -6.94 -6.92
C LEU A 52 -6.81 -5.75 -7.71
N ALA A 53 -7.81 -5.03 -7.19
CA ALA A 53 -8.36 -3.85 -7.83
C ALA A 53 -7.35 -2.69 -7.91
N HIS A 54 -6.48 -2.55 -6.91
CA HIS A 54 -5.42 -1.53 -6.91
C HIS A 54 -4.36 -1.81 -7.97
N ILE A 55 -3.83 -3.04 -8.01
CA ILE A 55 -2.80 -3.43 -8.98
C ILE A 55 -3.29 -3.25 -10.43
N ARG A 56 -4.54 -3.61 -10.70
CA ARG A 56 -5.15 -3.41 -12.03
C ARG A 56 -5.21 -1.95 -12.46
N LYS A 57 -5.22 -0.99 -11.53
CA LYS A 57 -5.26 0.45 -11.80
C LYS A 57 -3.87 1.10 -11.84
N ALA A 58 -2.84 0.41 -11.38
CA ALA A 58 -1.46 0.90 -11.31
C ALA A 58 -0.52 -0.01 -12.11
N PRO A 59 -0.61 -0.01 -13.45
CA PRO A 59 0.32 -0.77 -14.27
C PRO A 59 1.74 -0.24 -14.08
N GLY A 60 2.71 -1.13 -13.87
CA GLY A 60 4.12 -0.78 -13.66
C GLY A 60 4.57 -0.77 -12.20
N THR A 61 3.68 -1.00 -11.22
CA THR A 61 4.10 -1.23 -9.83
C THR A 61 4.92 -2.51 -9.73
N GLN A 62 6.11 -2.42 -9.15
CA GLN A 62 6.99 -3.58 -8.99
C GLN A 62 6.45 -4.53 -7.92
N PRO A 63 6.46 -5.86 -8.16
CA PRO A 63 5.96 -6.82 -7.17
C PRO A 63 6.70 -6.78 -5.83
N VAL A 64 8.00 -6.45 -5.84
CA VAL A 64 8.81 -6.32 -4.64
C VAL A 64 8.34 -5.16 -3.74
N ASP A 65 7.96 -4.02 -4.32
CA ASP A 65 7.48 -2.87 -3.57
C ASP A 65 6.13 -3.15 -2.89
N VAL A 66 5.26 -3.91 -3.59
CA VAL A 66 3.99 -4.39 -3.05
C VAL A 66 4.24 -5.35 -1.88
N GLY A 67 5.09 -6.36 -2.09
CA GLY A 67 5.45 -7.33 -1.06
C GLY A 67 6.06 -6.68 0.18
N PHE A 68 7.01 -5.77 -0.03
CA PHE A 68 7.63 -4.97 1.02
C PHE A 68 6.59 -4.16 1.80
N SER A 69 5.75 -3.40 1.10
CA SER A 69 4.71 -2.58 1.73
C SER A 69 3.74 -3.41 2.56
N LEU A 70 3.31 -4.56 2.04
CA LEU A 70 2.43 -5.48 2.74
C LEU A 70 3.07 -6.04 4.02
N ALA A 71 4.38 -6.31 3.99
CA ALA A 71 5.10 -6.89 5.12
C ALA A 71 5.47 -5.86 6.21
N THR A 72 5.78 -4.61 5.83
CA THR A 72 6.39 -3.63 6.75
C THR A 72 5.42 -2.55 7.24
N SER A 73 4.37 -2.25 6.47
CA SER A 73 3.47 -1.11 6.77
C SER A 73 2.06 -1.52 7.17
N ARG A 74 1.72 -2.82 7.10
CA ARG A 74 0.40 -3.32 7.46
C ARG A 74 0.46 -4.06 8.78
N ALA A 75 -0.57 -3.86 9.61
CA ALA A 75 -0.76 -4.64 10.82
C ALA A 75 -0.96 -6.12 10.47
N VAL A 76 -0.38 -7.00 11.28
CA VAL A 76 -0.54 -8.46 11.14
C VAL A 76 -1.71 -8.93 12.00
N LEU A 77 -2.80 -9.35 11.36
CA LEU A 77 -4.04 -9.77 12.00
C LEU A 77 -4.20 -11.30 12.04
N GLU A 78 -5.27 -11.79 12.64
CA GLU A 78 -5.46 -13.20 12.99
C GLU A 78 -5.65 -14.11 11.76
N HIS A 79 -6.45 -13.72 10.79
CA HIS A 79 -6.63 -14.49 9.55
C HIS A 79 -5.58 -14.08 8.54
N ARG A 80 -4.78 -15.02 8.05
CA ARG A 80 -3.61 -14.74 7.21
C ARG A 80 -3.62 -15.59 5.95
N ALA A 81 -3.10 -15.03 4.87
CA ALA A 81 -2.79 -15.75 3.63
C ALA A 81 -1.52 -15.18 3.02
N VAL A 82 -0.83 -16.00 2.23
CA VAL A 82 0.33 -15.59 1.43
C VAL A 82 0.08 -16.01 -0.01
N VAL A 83 0.31 -15.08 -0.93
CA VAL A 83 0.35 -15.35 -2.37
C VAL A 83 1.81 -15.38 -2.80
N LEU A 84 2.17 -16.36 -3.64
CA LEU A 84 3.50 -16.56 -4.19
C LEU A 84 3.45 -16.35 -5.72
#